data_AF-A0A2W6CT43-F1
#
_entry.id   AF-A0A2W6CT43-F1
#
_cell.length_a   1.000
_cell.length_b   1.000
_cell.length_c   1.000
_cell.angle_alpha   90.00
_cell.angle_beta   90.00
_cell.angle_gamma   90.00
#
_symmetry.space_group_name_H-M   'P 1'
#
loop_
_entity.id
_entity.type
_entity.pdbx_description
1 polymer ?
#
loop_
_entity_poly.entity_id
_entity_poly.type
_entity_poly.pdbx_seq_one_letter_code
_entity_poly.pdbx_strand_id
1 'polypeptide(L)' 'QAQTVCQRADGVVVGSALVRRILEGAGPEGAGTFVAELRAALDS' A
#
# COMPACT_ATOMS: atom_id res chain seq x y z
N GLN A 1 -0.16 6.52 5.57
CA GLN A 1 0.27 7.86 5.12
C GLN A 1 0.12 8.07 3.60
N ALA A 2 -0.09 7.02 2.79
CA ALA A 2 -0.19 7.15 1.32
C ALA A 2 -1.21 8.22 0.86
N GLN A 3 -2.43 8.19 1.41
CA GLN A 3 -3.47 9.18 1.09
C GLN A 3 -3.03 10.63 1.34
N THR A 4 -2.47 10.92 2.52
CA THR A 4 -1.99 12.27 2.86
C THR A 4 -0.89 12.77 1.93
N VAL A 5 0.00 11.88 1.46
CA VAL A 5 1.08 12.24 0.54
C VAL A 5 0.53 12.56 -0.86
N CYS A 6 -0.41 11.75 -1.36
CA CYS A 6 -1.05 11.98 -2.65
C CYS A 6 -1.89 13.26 -2.73
N GLN A 7 -2.27 13.87 -1.61
CA GLN A 7 -2.89 15.20 -1.64
C GLN A 7 -1.98 16.29 -2.21
N ARG A 8 -0.66 16.06 -2.23
CA ARG A 8 0.34 17.04 -2.69
C ARG A 8 1.33 16.47 -3.71
N ALA A 9 1.19 15.21 -4.10
CA ALA A 9 2.09 14.48 -4.99
C ALA A 9 1.29 13.65 -5.99
N ASP A 10 1.83 13.44 -7.19
CA ASP A 10 1.17 12.66 -8.26
C ASP A 10 1.05 11.16 -7.93
N GLY A 11 1.73 10.69 -6.89
CA GLY A 11 1.71 9.29 -6.47
C GLY A 11 2.58 9.00 -5.25
N VAL A 12 2.60 7.73 -4.83
CA VAL A 12 3.44 7.24 -3.73
C VAL A 12 4.07 5.89 -4.10
N VAL A 13 5.28 5.63 -3.61
CA VAL A 13 5.94 4.33 -3.69
C VAL A 13 5.95 3.66 -2.33
N VAL A 14 5.46 2.42 -2.24
CA VAL A 14 5.38 1.65 -0.98
C VAL A 14 6.19 0.35 -1.08
N GLY A 15 7.47 0.40 -0.73
CA GLY A 15 8.37 -0.77 -0.77
C GLY A 15 8.45 -1.52 0.55
N SER A 16 8.99 -0.88 1.59
CA SER A 16 9.31 -1.54 2.86
C SER A 16 8.08 -2.07 3.60
N ALA A 17 6.95 -1.36 3.56
CA ALA A 17 5.71 -1.82 4.18
C ALA A 17 5.12 -3.07 3.49
N LEU A 18 5.23 -3.14 2.16
CA LEU A 18 4.81 -4.32 1.40
C LEU A 18 5.72 -5.51 1.70
N VAL A 19 7.04 -5.30 1.69
CA VAL A 19 8.02 -6.35 2.00
C VAL A 19 7.84 -6.88 3.42
N ARG A 20 7.63 -6.02 4.42
CA ARG A 20 7.35 -6.45 5.79
C ARG A 20 6.14 -7.36 5.87
N ARG A 21 5.03 -6.98 5.22
CA ARG A 21 3.81 -7.78 5.18
C ARG A 21 4.04 -9.18 4.59
N ILE A 22 4.85 -9.26 3.54
CA ILE A 22 5.23 -10.54 2.92
C ILE A 22 6.09 -11.37 3.88
N LEU A 23 7.11 -10.76 4.50
CA LEU A 23 8.00 -11.43 5.46
C LEU A 23 7.28 -11.89 6.73
N GLU A 24 6.19 -11.22 7.11
CA GLU A 24 5.30 -11.58 8.21
C GLU A 24 4.33 -12.74 7.86
N GLY A 25 4.46 -13.32 6.66
CA GLY A 25 3.72 -14.52 6.26
C GLY A 25 2.38 -14.26 5.59
N ALA A 26 2.07 -13.01 5.21
CA ALA A 26 0.80 -12.70 4.54
C ALA A 26 0.68 -13.27 3.11
N GLY A 27 1.81 -13.72 2.52
CA GLY A 27 1.85 -14.32 1.19
C GLY A 27 1.41 -13.37 0.05
N PRO A 28 1.27 -13.90 -1.18
CA PRO A 28 0.86 -13.12 -2.34
C PRO A 28 -0.55 -12.54 -2.21
N GLU A 29 -1.52 -13.28 -1.65
CA GLU A 29 -2.87 -12.75 -1.48
C GLU A 29 -2.90 -11.59 -0.46
N GLY A 30 -2.21 -11.71 0.67
CA GLY A 30 -2.15 -10.65 1.66
C GLY A 30 -1.42 -9.40 1.16
N ALA A 31 -0.42 -9.56 0.30
CA ALA A 31 0.20 -8.46 -0.42
C ALA A 31 -0.80 -7.77 -1.38
N GLY A 32 -1.59 -8.55 -2.11
CA GLY A 32 -2.66 -8.04 -2.98
C GLY A 32 -3.73 -7.26 -2.22
N THR A 33 -4.22 -7.80 -1.10
CA THR A 33 -5.18 -7.11 -0.22
C THR A 33 -4.63 -5.79 0.28
N PHE A 34 -3.37 -5.74 0.71
CA PHE A 34 -2.74 -4.50 1.17
C PHE A 34 -2.66 -3.44 0.06
N VAL A 35 -2.30 -3.82 -1.16
CA VAL A 35 -2.27 -2.89 -2.30
C VAL A 35 -3.67 -2.39 -2.64
N ALA A 36 -4.69 -3.26 -2.58
CA ALA A 36 -6.08 -2.90 -2.81
C ALA A 36 -6.60 -1.89 -1.77
N GLU A 37 -6.28 -2.08 -0.49
CA GLU A 37 -6.61 -1.13 0.59
C GLU A 37 -5.99 0.26 0.33
N LEU A 38 -4.71 0.31 -0.09
CA LEU A 38 -4.03 1.55 -0.41
C LEU A 38 -4.67 2.26 -1.60
N ARG A 39 -5.04 1.52 -2.66
CA ARG A 39 -5.72 2.09 -3.84
C ARG A 39 -7.09 2.64 -3.48
N ALA A 40 -7.90 1.89 -2.73
CA ALA A 40 -9.22 2.33 -2.29
C ALA A 40 -9.14 3.64 -1.48
N ALA A 41 -8.16 3.78 -0.59
CA ALA A 41 -7.93 5.02 0.16
C ALA A 41 -7.44 6.20 -0.70
N LEU A 42 -6.85 5.92 -1.88
CA LEU A 42 -6.43 6.95 -2.84
C LEU A 42 -7.53 7.33 -3.83
N ASP A 43 -8.54 6.47 -4.01
CA ASP A 43 -9.73 6.73 -4.82
C ASP A 43 -10.80 7.54 -4.08
N SER A 44 -10.71 7.63 -2.75
CA SER A 44 -11.61 8.43 -1.88
C SER A 44 -11.07 9.82 -1.58
#